data_AF-A0A5J4NKK6-F1
#
_entry.id   AF-A0A5J4NKK6-F1
#
_cell.length_a   1.000
_cell.length_b   1.000
_cell.length_c   1.000
_cell.angle_alpha   90.00
_cell.angle_beta   90.00
_cell.angle_gamma   90.00
#
_symmetry.space_group_name_H-M   'P 1'
#
loop_
_entity.id
_entity.type
_entity.pdbx_description
1 polymer ?
#
loop_
_entity_poly.entity_id
_entity_poly.type
_entity_poly.pdbx_seq_one_letter_code
_entity_poly.pdbx_strand_id
1 'polypeptide(L)'
;MRAAELRFQLLRVLVCRTCETIADLLKDELLNDKARSVVERRIVELCQKIPAKELSDGFPCQCCSYDFYMNTFQCVKFVEKSVDPLVVRLATDLEPEALCTAIKLCDES
;
A
#
# COMPACT_ATOMS: atom_id res chain seq x y z
N MET A 1 10.43 18.43 38.13
CA MET A 1 10.89 18.36 36.72
C MET A 1 10.98 16.92 36.20
N ARG A 2 11.65 15.97 36.89
CA ARG A 2 11.79 14.55 36.43
C ARG A 2 10.50 13.77 36.11
N ALA A 3 9.40 14.02 36.81
CA ALA A 3 8.15 13.27 36.59
C ALA A 3 7.45 13.60 35.26
N ALA A 4 7.61 14.83 34.75
CA ALA A 4 7.05 15.23 33.46
C ALA A 4 7.83 14.62 32.30
N GLU A 5 9.17 14.60 32.40
CA GLU A 5 10.08 13.95 31.46
C GLU A 5 9.74 12.47 31.26
N LEU A 6 9.59 11.74 32.38
CA LEU A 6 9.29 10.31 32.37
C LEU A 6 7.94 10.01 31.72
N ARG A 7 6.94 10.87 31.95
CA ARG A 7 5.61 10.75 31.33
C ARG A 7 5.66 10.97 29.82
N PHE A 8 6.45 11.94 29.37
CA PHE A 8 6.61 12.21 27.94
C PHE A 8 7.33 11.06 27.23
N GLN A 9 8.37 10.50 27.84
CA GLN A 9 9.05 9.31 27.33
C GLN A 9 8.13 8.08 27.25
N LEU A 10 7.36 7.82 28.31
CA LEU A 10 6.38 6.73 28.32
C LEU A 10 5.31 6.88 27.23
N LEU A 11 4.85 8.11 27.00
CA LEU A 11 3.86 8.40 25.95
C LEU A 11 4.42 8.12 24.56
N ARG A 12 5.66 8.54 24.26
CA ARG A 12 6.33 8.22 22.98
C ARG A 12 6.44 6.72 22.72
N VAL A 13 6.91 5.97 23.71
CA VAL A 13 7.03 4.50 23.61
C VAL A 13 5.67 3.85 23.36
N LEU A 14 4.62 4.32 24.04
CA LEU A 14 3.27 3.80 23.86
C LEU A 14 2.75 4.07 22.44
N VAL A 15 2.95 5.28 21.92
CA VAL A 15 2.51 5.67 20.56
C VAL A 15 3.23 4.84 19.50
N CYS A 16 4.56 4.70 19.60
CA CYS A 16 5.35 3.90 18.69
C CYS A 16 4.89 2.44 18.66
N ARG A 17 4.80 1.78 19.82
CA ARG A 17 4.33 0.38 19.91
C ARG A 17 2.91 0.18 19.38
N THR A 18 2.03 1.16 19.63
CA THR A 18 0.66 1.11 19.12
C THR A 18 0.65 1.19 17.59
N CYS A 19 1.48 2.06 17.01
CA CYS A 19 1.63 2.14 15.56
C CYS A 19 2.13 0.81 14.99
N GLU A 20 3.19 0.23 15.56
CA GLU A 20 3.78 -1.02 15.07
C GLU A 20 2.76 -2.17 15.14
N THR A 21 2.01 -2.25 16.24
CA THR A 21 0.94 -3.25 16.40
C THR A 21 -0.14 -3.08 15.34
N ILE A 22 -0.56 -1.85 15.05
CA ILE A 22 -1.57 -1.58 14.01
C ILE A 22 -1.01 -1.94 12.62
N ALA A 23 0.26 -1.62 12.35
CA ALA A 23 0.90 -1.94 11.08
C ALA A 23 0.96 -3.46 10.84
N ASP A 24 1.34 -4.23 11.85
CA ASP A 24 1.35 -5.70 11.80
C ASP A 24 -0.07 -6.25 11.56
N LEU A 25 -1.06 -5.77 12.30
CA LEU A 25 -2.46 -6.21 12.12
C LEU A 25 -2.98 -5.86 10.72
N LEU A 26 -2.63 -4.68 10.18
CA LEU A 26 -3.01 -4.28 8.83
C LEU A 26 -2.35 -5.15 7.77
N LYS A 27 -1.08 -5.52 7.97
CA LYS A 27 -0.36 -6.43 7.09
C LYS A 27 -1.02 -7.81 7.05
N ASP A 28 -1.38 -8.36 8.21
CA ASP A 28 -2.10 -9.64 8.30
C ASP A 28 -3.47 -9.58 7.61
N GLU A 29 -4.21 -8.49 7.82
CA GLU A 29 -5.49 -8.26 7.14
C GLU A 29 -5.30 -8.17 5.62
N LEU A 30 -4.29 -7.48 5.11
CA LEU A 30 -4.02 -7.42 3.67
C LEU A 30 -3.63 -8.76 3.06
N LEU A 31 -2.95 -9.62 3.84
CA LEU A 31 -2.59 -10.97 3.41
C LEU A 31 -3.76 -11.96 3.52
N ASN A 32 -4.89 -11.56 4.13
CA ASN A 32 -6.12 -12.36 4.21
C ASN A 32 -6.84 -12.44 2.85
N ASP A 33 -7.27 -13.64 2.47
CA ASP A 33 -7.97 -13.91 1.21
C ASP A 33 -9.25 -13.05 1.03
N LYS A 34 -9.98 -12.77 2.11
CA LYS A 34 -11.19 -11.94 2.06
C LYS A 34 -10.85 -10.49 1.75
N ALA A 35 -9.78 -9.95 2.32
CA ALA A 35 -9.31 -8.60 2.04
C ALA A 35 -8.79 -8.50 0.61
N ARG A 36 -8.06 -9.52 0.13
CA ARG A 36 -7.61 -9.62 -1.27
C ARG A 36 -8.77 -9.51 -2.25
N SER A 37 -9.83 -10.29 -2.08
CA SER A 37 -11.01 -10.21 -2.96
C SER A 37 -11.77 -8.88 -2.86
N VAL A 38 -11.67 -8.15 -1.75
CA VAL A 38 -12.23 -6.79 -1.64
C VAL A 38 -11.36 -5.79 -2.39
N VAL A 39 -10.03 -5.86 -2.21
CA VAL A 39 -9.05 -5.00 -2.89
C VAL A 39 -9.12 -5.21 -4.39
N GLU A 40 -9.17 -6.46 -4.86
CA GLU A 40 -9.31 -6.81 -6.27
C GLU A 40 -10.55 -6.15 -6.89
N ARG A 41 -11.73 -6.35 -6.29
CA ARG A 41 -12.99 -5.76 -6.78
C ARG A 41 -12.93 -4.24 -6.81
N ARG A 42 -12.35 -3.61 -5.79
CA ARG A 42 -12.21 -2.15 -5.75
C ARG A 42 -11.26 -1.64 -6.83
N ILE A 43 -10.15 -2.32 -7.10
CA ILE A 43 -9.23 -1.93 -8.18
C ILE A 43 -9.90 -2.10 -9.54
N VAL A 44 -10.69 -3.16 -9.76
CA VAL A 44 -11.50 -3.31 -10.99
C VAL A 44 -12.51 -2.17 -11.15
N GLU A 45 -13.19 -1.76 -10.07
CA GLU A 45 -14.09 -0.60 -10.11
C GLU A 45 -13.34 0.70 -10.43
N LEU A 46 -12.11 0.87 -9.93
CA LEU A 46 -11.27 2.01 -10.25
C LEU A 46 -10.85 2.01 -11.73
N CYS A 47 -10.53 0.86 -12.31
CA CYS A 47 -10.23 0.72 -13.75
C CYS A 47 -11.34 1.28 -14.66
N GLN A 48 -12.61 1.23 -14.22
CA GLN A 48 -13.74 1.77 -14.98
C GLN A 48 -13.88 3.30 -14.88
N LYS A 49 -13.29 3.89 -13.84
CA LYS A 49 -13.34 5.33 -13.59
C LYS A 49 -12.15 6.07 -14.17
N ILE A 50 -11.05 5.37 -14.46
CA ILE A 50 -9.88 6.00 -15.10
C ILE A 50 -10.26 6.32 -16.55
N PRO A 51 -10.26 7.61 -16.93
CA PRO A 51 -10.61 8.00 -18.29
C PRO A 51 -9.54 7.48 -19.25
N ALA A 52 -9.95 7.00 -20.43
CA ALA A 52 -9.05 6.36 -21.40
C ALA A 52 -7.80 7.18 -21.75
N LYS A 53 -7.90 8.51 -21.71
CA LYS A 53 -6.77 9.45 -21.91
C LYS A 53 -5.64 9.28 -20.89
N GLU A 54 -5.94 8.93 -19.64
CA GLU A 54 -4.95 8.72 -18.56
C GLU A 54 -4.36 7.31 -18.58
N LEU A 55 -5.06 6.36 -19.24
CA LEU A 55 -4.52 5.02 -19.52
C LEU A 55 -3.67 5.00 -20.81
N SER A 56 -3.89 5.96 -21.71
CA SER A 56 -3.22 6.07 -23.01
C SER A 56 -1.99 6.99 -23.03
N ASP A 57 -1.74 7.76 -21.98
CA ASP A 57 -0.48 8.50 -21.81
C ASP A 57 0.59 7.51 -21.32
N GLY A 58 0.99 6.65 -22.26
CA GLY A 58 1.77 5.46 -22.04
C GLY A 58 3.12 5.72 -21.37
N PHE A 59 3.47 4.83 -20.44
CA PHE A 59 4.87 4.50 -20.20
C PHE A 59 5.47 4.06 -21.54
N PRO A 60 6.43 4.80 -22.13
CA PRO A 60 7.07 4.38 -23.35
C PRO A 60 7.87 3.12 -23.04
N CYS A 61 7.35 1.95 -23.41
CA CYS A 61 8.13 0.73 -23.42
C CYS A 61 9.17 0.89 -24.52
N GLN A 62 10.43 1.13 -24.14
CA GLN A 62 11.57 1.37 -25.03
C GLN A 62 11.93 0.14 -25.90
N CYS A 63 11.17 -0.96 -25.80
CA CYS A 63 11.40 -2.21 -26.51
C CYS A 63 10.30 -2.58 -27.52
N CYS A 64 9.18 -1.84 -27.62
CA CYS A 64 8.03 -2.24 -28.44
C CYS A 64 7.82 -1.34 -29.67
N SER A 65 7.66 -1.96 -30.85
CA SER A 65 7.43 -1.31 -32.15
C SER A 65 5.95 -1.08 -32.50
N TYR A 66 5.03 -1.16 -31.52
CA TYR A 66 3.58 -1.04 -31.73
C TYR A 66 2.92 -0.24 -30.61
N ASP A 67 1.94 0.60 -30.97
CA ASP A 67 1.18 1.39 -30.01
C ASP A 67 0.33 0.48 -29.11
N PHE A 68 0.75 0.30 -27.86
CA PHE A 68 0.03 -0.49 -26.86
C PHE A 68 -0.92 0.43 -26.09
N TYR A 69 -2.19 0.46 -26.52
CA TYR A 69 -3.24 1.23 -25.85
C TYR A 69 -3.86 0.43 -24.70
N MET A 70 -3.60 0.87 -23.46
CA MET A 70 -4.28 0.35 -22.26
C MET A 70 -5.75 0.78 -22.29
N ASN A 71 -6.64 -0.16 -22.58
CA ASN A 71 -8.08 0.02 -22.49
C ASN A 71 -8.63 -0.64 -21.21
N THR A 72 -9.90 -0.39 -20.87
CA THR A 72 -10.51 -0.93 -19.65
C THR A 72 -10.38 -2.45 -19.52
N PHE A 73 -10.44 -3.19 -20.63
CA PHE A 73 -10.23 -4.65 -20.64
C PHE A 73 -8.79 -5.03 -20.30
N GLN A 74 -7.80 -4.30 -20.80
CA GLN A 74 -6.40 -4.49 -20.42
C GLN A 74 -6.13 -4.09 -18.97
N CYS A 75 -6.81 -3.08 -18.43
CA CYS A 75 -6.73 -2.72 -17.01
C CYS A 75 -7.26 -3.86 -16.14
N VAL A 76 -8.42 -4.41 -16.46
CA VAL A 76 -8.98 -5.58 -15.76
C VAL A 76 -8.02 -6.77 -15.83
N LYS A 77 -7.45 -7.09 -17.00
CA LYS A 77 -6.47 -8.17 -17.12
C LYS A 77 -5.15 -7.92 -16.39
N PHE A 78 -4.73 -6.67 -16.30
CA PHE A 78 -3.58 -6.30 -15.48
C PHE A 78 -3.89 -6.54 -14.01
N VAL A 79 -5.07 -6.15 -13.54
CA VAL A 79 -5.53 -6.34 -12.16
C VAL A 79 -5.63 -7.83 -11.82
N GLU A 80 -6.26 -8.65 -12.66
CA GLU A 80 -6.34 -10.11 -12.48
C GLU A 80 -4.97 -10.79 -12.35
N LYS A 81 -3.93 -10.27 -13.02
CA LYS A 81 -2.57 -10.83 -12.99
C LYS A 81 -1.67 -10.21 -11.93
N SER A 82 -1.96 -8.98 -11.52
CA SER A 82 -1.06 -8.15 -10.72
C SER A 82 -1.60 -7.86 -9.32
N VAL A 83 -2.85 -8.17 -9.01
CA VAL A 83 -3.44 -7.90 -7.68
C VAL A 83 -2.74 -8.70 -6.60
N ASP A 84 -2.49 -9.99 -6.81
CA ASP A 84 -1.76 -10.81 -5.83
C ASP A 84 -0.36 -10.24 -5.53
N PRO A 85 0.52 -9.99 -6.52
CA PRO A 85 1.83 -9.40 -6.24
C PRO A 85 1.73 -7.95 -5.73
N LEU A 86 0.72 -7.18 -6.14
CA LEU A 86 0.49 -5.83 -5.62
C LEU A 86 0.11 -5.85 -4.14
N VAL A 87 -0.80 -6.73 -3.72
CA VAL A 87 -1.21 -6.86 -2.32
C VAL A 87 -0.05 -7.39 -1.47
N VAL A 88 0.70 -8.38 -1.97
CA VAL A 88 1.91 -8.85 -1.29
C VAL A 88 2.95 -7.74 -1.16
N ARG A 89 3.12 -6.90 -2.19
CA ARG A 89 4.03 -5.75 -2.13
C ARG A 89 3.57 -4.72 -1.11
N LEU A 90 2.29 -4.35 -1.11
CA LEU A 90 1.71 -3.42 -0.12
C LEU A 90 1.87 -3.94 1.31
N ALA A 91 1.66 -5.24 1.53
CA ALA A 91 1.88 -5.87 2.84
C ALA A 91 3.36 -5.90 3.24
N THR A 92 4.28 -6.00 2.27
CA THR A 92 5.73 -5.95 2.51
C THR A 92 6.19 -4.54 2.87
N ASP A 93 5.62 -3.53 2.23
CA ASP A 93 5.93 -2.12 2.47
C ASP A 93 5.38 -1.63 3.85
N LEU A 94 4.47 -2.38 4.47
CA LEU A 94 3.99 -2.17 5.85
C LEU A 94 4.92 -2.82 6.90
N GLU A 95 6.23 -2.82 6.66
CA GLU A 95 7.18 -3.20 7.71
C GLU A 95 6.98 -2.24 8.91
N PRO A 96 6.59 -2.74 10.10
CA PRO A 96 6.11 -1.89 11.19
C PRO A 96 7.09 -0.81 11.62
N GLU A 97 8.38 -1.15 11.75
CA GLU A 97 9.41 -0.24 12.23
C GLU A 97 9.64 0.88 11.20
N ALA A 98 9.87 0.52 9.93
CA ALA A 98 10.09 1.45 8.84
C ALA A 98 8.88 2.35 8.60
N LEU A 99 7.66 1.79 8.64
CA LEU A 99 6.43 2.57 8.48
C LEU A 99 6.28 3.59 9.61
N CYS A 100 6.36 3.15 10.87
CA CYS A 100 6.11 3.98 12.03
C CYS A 100 7.20 5.04 12.24
N THR A 101 8.43 4.76 11.80
CA THR A 101 9.52 5.73 11.70
C THR A 101 9.25 6.75 10.59
N ALA A 102 8.85 6.31 9.39
CA ALA A 102 8.59 7.19 8.25
C ALA A 102 7.47 8.21 8.53
N ILE A 103 6.46 7.83 9.32
CA ILE A 103 5.38 8.73 9.76
C ILE A 103 5.67 9.44 11.10
N LYS A 104 6.90 9.31 11.62
CA LYS A 104 7.41 10.00 12.82
C LYS A 104 6.67 9.66 14.12
N LEU A 105 6.12 8.45 14.22
CA LEU A 105 5.53 7.92 15.44
C LEU A 105 6.55 7.13 16.29
N CYS A 106 7.59 6.61 15.64
CA CYS A 106 8.80 6.07 16.27
C CYS A 106 9.99 7.01 15.96
N ASP A 107 10.98 7.02 16.84
CA ASP A 107 12.26 7.69 16.59
C ASP A 107 13.11 6.79 15.66
N GLU A 108 14.00 7.37 14.85
CA GLU A 108 14.93 6.60 14.01
C GLU A 108 15.85 5.74 14.90
N SER A 109 15.93 4.44 14.63
CA SER A 109 16.70 3.44 15.39
C SER A 109 18.21 3.55 15.19
#